data_AF-A0A1D1YQM1-F1
#
_entry.id   AF-A0A1D1YQM1-F1
#
_cell.length_a   1.000
_cell.length_b   1.000
_cell.length_c   1.000
_cell.angle_alpha   90.00
_cell.angle_beta   90.00
_cell.angle_gamma   90.00
#
_symmetry.space_group_name_H-M   'P 1'
#
loop_
_entity.id
_entity.type
_entity.pdbx_description
1 polymer ?
#
loop_
_entity_poly.entity_id
_entity_poly.type
_entity_poly.pdbx_seq_one_letter_code
_entity_poly.pdbx_strand_id
1 'polypeptide(L)'
;MKNLIPMWVLLFIAAVYHKGIRSKAMSYDYSAGAECLAVPQKAQYSGGLILNPHFDDGLKGWTTFSGGEMEERISDGGNKFAVTHSRNQPYHSLSHKLYLEKGKFYTFSAWLQVNEGNVPITAIFKTASSFTHVGSVLAKSGCWSMLKGGLTVDSSGPAELYFETENATLEVWVDSVSLQPFTEKQWRTHQAESIEKVRKRRVAFTVVDDQGNRRPGAAVTIKQMRSRFPLGSAIPQQILTSRAYQSWFTSRFTVTTFENEMKWYSTEKSQGQVDYSVPDAMLAFAKKHGITVRGHNIFWEDPQYLQPWVRSLSANQLQAAVLKRINSVMSRYRGQVIGWDVVNENLHFAFFESNLGRSASAVLYQKAQQLDSSTPLFLNDYNTIEDASDSQSTPSKYLQKLREMRNGRAMAIGLEGHFHTPNIPYMRSSLDVLARANLPIWLTEVDVSPSANQAHYLEQVLREAYAHPAVEGIIIWAARRPEGCYRMCLTDNEFRNLPTGDVVDKLIREWKTHQVVGTTDDNGIFEAQLFHGDYDVMISYPSLNSSMAQNLKVAAGSSPEETLHVELYA
;
A
#
# COMPACT_ATOMS: atom_id res chain seq x y z
N MET A 1 20.36 -23.45 82.59
CA MET A 1 21.07 -22.15 82.69
C MET A 1 20.69 -21.32 81.47
N LYS A 2 19.97 -20.20 81.72
CA LYS A 2 19.82 -18.95 80.92
C LYS A 2 19.67 -19.08 79.38
N ASN A 3 18.47 -18.87 78.81
CA ASN A 3 17.94 -17.59 78.22
C ASN A 3 18.67 -17.22 76.89
N LEU A 4 18.08 -16.90 75.72
CA LEU A 4 16.79 -16.31 75.31
C LEU A 4 16.48 -16.58 73.80
N ILE A 5 15.20 -16.83 73.50
CA ILE A 5 14.30 -16.45 72.36
C ILE A 5 14.89 -16.15 70.95
N PRO A 6 14.34 -16.76 69.85
CA PRO A 6 14.68 -16.42 68.46
C PRO A 6 13.82 -15.29 67.89
N MET A 7 14.47 -14.38 67.15
CA MET A 7 13.87 -13.21 66.49
C MET A 7 13.38 -13.57 65.08
N TRP A 8 12.19 -13.07 64.75
CA TRP A 8 11.43 -13.32 63.53
C TRP A 8 12.13 -12.80 62.25
N VAL A 9 12.09 -13.59 61.18
CA VAL A 9 12.54 -13.23 59.83
C VAL A 9 11.42 -12.48 59.10
N LEU A 10 11.65 -11.19 58.79
CA LEU A 10 10.84 -10.40 57.88
C LEU A 10 11.35 -10.59 56.45
N LEU A 11 10.52 -11.21 55.59
CA LEU A 11 10.69 -11.28 54.15
C LEU A 11 10.37 -9.91 53.52
N PHE A 12 11.39 -9.19 53.07
CA PHE A 12 11.23 -8.08 52.11
C PHE A 12 11.36 -8.64 50.69
N ILE A 13 10.23 -8.77 49.98
CA ILE A 13 10.22 -8.99 48.53
C ILE A 13 10.40 -7.63 47.86
N ALA A 14 11.62 -7.34 47.39
CA ALA A 14 11.87 -6.23 46.50
C ALA A 14 11.39 -6.59 45.09
N ALA A 15 10.28 -5.98 44.64
CA ALA A 15 9.87 -6.03 43.25
C ALA A 15 10.88 -5.26 42.38
N VAL A 16 11.80 -5.98 41.74
CA VAL A 16 12.72 -5.41 40.76
C VAL A 16 11.93 -5.07 39.51
N TYR A 17 11.61 -3.79 39.33
CA TYR A 17 11.21 -3.23 38.04
C TYR A 17 12.31 -3.51 37.01
N HIS A 18 12.11 -4.52 36.16
CA HIS A 18 12.86 -4.68 34.93
C HIS A 18 12.46 -3.55 33.97
N LYS A 19 13.11 -2.38 34.10
CA LYS A 19 13.33 -1.51 32.93
C LYS A 19 14.29 -2.25 32.02
N GLY A 20 13.76 -3.16 31.22
CA GLY A 20 14.49 -3.78 30.13
C GLY A 20 15.08 -2.68 29.27
N ILE A 21 16.40 -2.67 29.15
CA ILE A 21 17.11 -1.91 28.14
C ILE A 21 16.64 -2.48 26.80
N ARG A 22 15.56 -1.92 26.24
CA ARG A 22 15.21 -2.12 24.84
C ARG A 22 16.34 -1.47 24.07
N SER A 23 17.25 -2.26 23.49
CA SER A 23 18.02 -1.77 22.34
C SER A 23 16.97 -1.21 21.38
N LYS A 24 16.97 0.11 21.13
CA LYS A 24 16.02 0.72 20.20
C LYS A 24 16.20 0.00 18.87
N ALA A 25 15.25 -0.84 18.49
CA ALA A 25 15.27 -1.47 17.18
C ALA A 25 15.30 -0.33 16.17
N MET A 26 16.27 -0.37 15.25
CA MET A 26 16.39 0.63 14.20
C MET A 26 15.06 0.70 13.43
N SER A 27 14.46 1.89 13.37
CA SER A 27 13.18 2.15 12.73
C SER A 27 13.32 2.15 11.20
N TYR A 28 12.28 1.74 10.49
CA TYR A 28 12.19 1.94 9.04
C TYR A 28 12.00 3.43 8.73
N ASP A 29 12.79 3.95 7.79
CA ASP A 29 12.68 5.31 7.24
C ASP A 29 11.72 5.31 6.05
N TYR A 30 10.54 5.89 6.24
CA TYR A 30 9.50 6.04 5.21
C TYR A 30 9.79 7.18 4.21
N SER A 31 10.83 7.99 4.42
CA SER A 31 11.13 9.08 3.49
C SER A 31 11.51 8.54 2.11
N ALA A 32 10.82 9.05 1.10
CA ALA A 32 11.22 9.00 -0.30
C ALA A 32 11.36 10.46 -0.70
N GLY A 33 12.59 10.91 -0.99
CA GLY A 33 12.97 12.30 -1.19
C GLY A 33 11.99 13.05 -2.11
N ALA A 34 11.83 14.35 -1.90
CA ALA A 34 10.90 15.19 -2.67
C ALA A 34 11.22 15.22 -4.17
N GLU A 35 10.50 16.03 -4.96
CA GLU A 35 10.94 16.27 -6.34
C GLU A 35 12.38 16.80 -6.36
N CYS A 36 13.09 16.43 -7.44
CA CYS A 36 14.51 16.66 -7.72
C CYS A 36 15.19 17.79 -6.91
N LEU A 37 16.24 17.47 -6.16
CA LEU A 37 16.90 18.40 -5.23
C LEU A 37 18.23 18.96 -5.78
N ALA A 38 18.56 20.20 -5.46
CA ALA A 38 19.86 20.77 -5.84
C ALA A 38 21.04 20.06 -5.13
N VAL A 39 20.84 19.62 -3.89
CA VAL A 39 21.82 18.87 -3.08
C VAL A 39 21.14 17.60 -2.59
N PRO A 40 21.77 16.42 -2.71
CA PRO A 40 21.17 15.18 -2.27
C PRO A 40 21.11 15.16 -0.73
N GLN A 41 20.09 14.50 -0.18
CA GLN A 41 20.05 14.24 1.25
C GLN A 41 21.05 13.15 1.61
N LYS A 42 21.46 13.11 2.88
CA LYS A 42 22.37 12.07 3.35
C LYS A 42 21.79 10.67 3.14
N ALA A 43 22.66 9.70 2.85
CA ALA A 43 22.35 8.28 2.81
C ALA A 43 21.50 7.86 4.03
N GLN A 44 20.40 7.18 3.76
CA GLN A 44 19.58 6.57 4.80
C GLN A 44 20.44 5.58 5.59
N TYR A 45 20.18 5.44 6.89
CA TYR A 45 20.89 4.50 7.78
C TYR A 45 22.42 4.63 7.76
N SER A 46 22.93 5.83 7.45
CA SER A 46 24.38 6.07 7.30
C SER A 46 25.04 5.15 6.26
N GLY A 47 24.29 4.74 5.23
CA GLY A 47 24.75 3.84 4.15
C GLY A 47 24.49 2.35 4.40
N GLY A 48 24.21 1.93 5.64
CA GLY A 48 24.02 0.52 5.97
C GLY A 48 25.24 -0.34 5.62
N LEU A 49 25.09 -1.26 4.67
CA LEU A 49 26.16 -2.14 4.18
C LEU A 49 27.07 -1.50 3.11
N ILE A 50 26.74 -0.30 2.63
CA ILE A 50 27.52 0.38 1.60
C ILE A 50 28.74 1.04 2.24
N LEU A 51 29.93 0.76 1.70
CA LEU A 51 31.16 1.42 2.10
C LEU A 51 31.27 2.77 1.39
N ASN A 52 31.70 3.79 2.12
CA ASN A 52 31.90 5.14 1.60
C ASN A 52 30.67 5.66 0.80
N PRO A 53 29.48 5.71 1.43
CA PRO A 53 28.21 5.97 0.75
C PRO A 53 28.07 7.42 0.22
N HIS A 54 28.91 8.34 0.73
CA HIS A 54 28.94 9.76 0.39
C HIS A 54 30.18 10.17 -0.40
N PHE A 55 31.06 9.22 -0.74
CA PHE A 55 32.31 9.49 -1.43
C PHE A 55 33.25 10.47 -0.69
N ASP A 56 33.14 10.58 0.64
CA ASP A 56 34.02 11.44 1.45
C ASP A 56 35.50 11.02 1.34
N ASP A 57 35.73 9.70 1.20
CA ASP A 57 37.05 9.05 1.07
C ASP A 57 37.42 8.71 -0.39
N GLY A 58 37.00 9.54 -1.36
CA GLY A 58 37.27 9.24 -2.77
C GLY A 58 36.35 8.14 -3.30
N LEU A 59 36.88 7.30 -4.18
CA LEU A 59 36.19 6.16 -4.76
C LEU A 59 36.47 4.83 -4.02
N LYS A 60 36.96 4.91 -2.78
CA LYS A 60 37.32 3.72 -1.99
C LYS A 60 36.10 2.79 -1.82
N GLY A 61 36.27 1.52 -2.18
CA GLY A 61 35.22 0.50 -2.12
C GLY A 61 34.34 0.41 -3.37
N TRP A 62 34.51 1.33 -4.32
CA TRP A 62 33.75 1.38 -5.57
C TRP A 62 34.63 1.03 -6.77
N THR A 63 34.03 0.36 -7.75
CA THR A 63 34.67 -0.01 -9.02
C THR A 63 33.74 0.30 -10.18
N THR A 64 34.11 -0.03 -11.43
CA THR A 64 33.17 0.00 -12.55
C THR A 64 32.58 -1.40 -12.81
N PHE A 65 31.33 -1.44 -13.23
CA PHE A 65 30.64 -2.65 -13.67
C PHE A 65 30.89 -2.88 -15.16
N SER A 66 31.75 -3.85 -15.47
CA SER A 66 31.99 -4.36 -16.84
C SER A 66 32.51 -3.34 -17.88
N GLY A 67 32.72 -2.07 -17.53
CA GLY A 67 33.30 -1.06 -18.41
C GLY A 67 32.98 0.38 -17.98
N GLY A 68 33.39 1.34 -18.81
CA GLY A 68 33.33 2.77 -18.49
C GLY A 68 34.48 3.23 -17.59
N GLU A 69 34.55 4.53 -17.36
CA GLU A 69 35.52 5.18 -16.48
C GLU A 69 34.79 5.85 -15.32
N MET A 70 35.44 5.92 -14.16
CA MET A 70 34.87 6.53 -12.97
C MET A 70 35.80 7.55 -12.33
N GLU A 71 35.23 8.65 -11.85
CA GLU A 71 35.95 9.68 -11.12
C GLU A 71 35.08 10.26 -9.98
N GLU A 72 35.72 10.83 -8.97
CA GLU A 72 35.07 11.67 -7.98
C GLU A 72 34.97 13.09 -8.55
N ARG A 73 33.79 13.72 -8.43
CA ARG A 73 33.62 15.16 -8.66
C ARG A 73 33.07 15.82 -7.40
N ILE A 74 33.32 17.13 -7.30
CA ILE A 74 32.85 17.97 -6.19
C ILE A 74 31.96 19.06 -6.78
N SER A 75 30.75 19.21 -6.25
CA SER A 75 29.85 20.30 -6.66
C SER A 75 30.34 21.65 -6.11
N ASP A 76 29.81 22.75 -6.65
CA ASP A 76 30.11 24.11 -6.15
C ASP A 76 29.82 24.27 -4.65
N GLY A 77 28.88 23.48 -4.11
CA GLY A 77 28.53 23.43 -2.69
C GLY A 77 29.42 22.53 -1.83
N GLY A 78 30.48 21.94 -2.40
CA GLY A 78 31.41 21.05 -1.70
C GLY A 78 30.92 19.61 -1.57
N ASN A 79 29.82 19.23 -2.22
CA ASN A 79 29.29 17.86 -2.17
C ASN A 79 30.10 16.96 -3.09
N LYS A 80 30.69 15.88 -2.55
CA LYS A 80 31.43 14.88 -3.32
C LYS A 80 30.49 13.80 -3.85
N PHE A 81 30.72 13.35 -5.07
CA PHE A 81 29.92 12.30 -5.70
C PHE A 81 30.72 11.54 -6.76
N ALA A 82 30.29 10.32 -7.07
CA ALA A 82 30.90 9.52 -8.12
C ALA A 82 30.22 9.77 -9.47
N VAL A 83 31.02 9.85 -10.52
CA VAL A 83 30.57 9.93 -11.91
C VAL A 83 31.07 8.70 -12.65
N THR A 84 30.18 8.04 -13.39
CA THR A 84 30.58 7.10 -14.45
C THR A 84 30.42 7.78 -15.80
N HIS A 85 31.52 7.89 -16.55
CA HIS A 85 31.59 8.48 -17.89
C HIS A 85 32.26 7.50 -18.87
N SER A 86 32.50 7.96 -20.11
CA SER A 86 33.08 7.12 -21.18
C SER A 86 32.30 5.80 -21.37
N ARG A 87 30.98 5.85 -21.13
CA ARG A 87 30.09 4.69 -21.21
C ARG A 87 29.76 4.40 -22.68
N ASN A 88 29.62 3.12 -23.01
CA ASN A 88 29.19 2.65 -24.33
C ASN A 88 28.25 1.43 -24.26
N GLN A 89 27.82 1.05 -23.06
CA GLN A 89 26.78 0.04 -22.81
C GLN A 89 25.82 0.55 -21.72
N PRO A 90 24.53 0.19 -21.77
CA PRO A 90 23.53 0.64 -20.78
C PRO A 90 23.89 0.35 -19.32
N TYR A 91 24.57 -0.77 -19.07
CA TYR A 91 24.94 -1.26 -17.73
C TYR A 91 26.32 -0.80 -17.25
N HIS A 92 27.13 -0.12 -18.08
CA HIS A 92 28.41 0.43 -17.61
C HIS A 92 28.14 1.51 -16.56
N SER A 93 28.47 1.27 -15.31
CA SER A 93 28.22 2.18 -14.20
C SER A 93 29.19 1.89 -13.06
N LEU A 94 29.23 2.76 -12.04
CA LEU A 94 29.85 2.42 -10.78
C LEU A 94 29.20 1.17 -10.17
N SER A 95 30.02 0.37 -9.50
CA SER A 95 29.63 -0.86 -8.85
C SER A 95 30.16 -0.94 -7.43
N HIS A 96 29.43 -1.68 -6.59
CA HIS A 96 29.85 -1.97 -5.23
C HIS A 96 29.63 -3.45 -4.91
N LYS A 97 30.70 -4.14 -4.54
CA LYS A 97 30.65 -5.56 -4.15
C LYS A 97 30.33 -5.70 -2.66
N LEU A 98 29.46 -6.63 -2.34
CA LEU A 98 29.00 -6.88 -0.98
C LEU A 98 28.54 -8.33 -0.83
N TYR A 99 28.07 -8.69 0.36
CA TYR A 99 27.53 -10.01 0.66
C TYR A 99 26.07 -9.88 1.12
N LEU A 100 25.17 -10.63 0.50
CA LEU A 100 23.77 -10.71 0.87
C LEU A 100 23.49 -12.01 1.61
N GLU A 101 22.58 -11.95 2.58
CA GLU A 101 22.14 -13.06 3.40
C GLU A 101 20.69 -13.38 3.08
N LYS A 102 20.40 -14.67 2.85
CA LYS A 102 19.04 -15.18 2.74
C LYS A 102 18.25 -14.91 4.02
N GLY A 103 16.95 -14.63 3.86
CA GLY A 103 16.03 -14.42 4.98
C GLY A 103 16.11 -13.01 5.60
N LYS A 104 16.83 -12.09 4.94
CA LYS A 104 16.80 -10.66 5.25
C LYS A 104 15.93 -9.91 4.24
N PHE A 105 15.35 -8.82 4.72
CA PHE A 105 14.68 -7.80 3.94
C PHE A 105 15.62 -6.60 3.77
N TYR A 106 15.98 -6.27 2.55
CA TYR A 106 16.91 -5.19 2.26
C TYR A 106 16.16 -3.96 1.75
N THR A 107 16.36 -2.82 2.39
CA THR A 107 15.92 -1.51 1.87
C THR A 107 17.07 -0.84 1.16
N PHE A 108 16.82 -0.34 -0.03
CA PHE A 108 17.82 0.32 -0.86
C PHE A 108 17.42 1.77 -1.13
N SER A 109 18.41 2.68 -1.13
CA SER A 109 18.23 4.03 -1.67
C SER A 109 19.51 4.55 -2.29
N ALA A 110 19.39 5.41 -3.29
CA ALA A 110 20.50 6.15 -3.89
C ALA A 110 20.00 7.50 -4.42
N TRP A 111 20.87 8.50 -4.43
CA TRP A 111 20.62 9.74 -5.16
C TRP A 111 21.33 9.69 -6.49
N LEU A 112 20.58 9.95 -7.56
CA LEU A 112 21.01 9.76 -8.94
C LEU A 112 20.78 11.03 -9.76
N GLN A 113 21.74 11.36 -10.61
CA GLN A 113 21.69 12.45 -11.57
C GLN A 113 22.32 12.02 -12.90
N VAL A 114 21.97 12.70 -13.99
CA VAL A 114 22.62 12.55 -15.30
C VAL A 114 23.12 13.90 -15.80
N ASN A 115 24.10 13.89 -16.69
CA ASN A 115 24.61 15.14 -17.27
C ASN A 115 23.60 15.84 -18.19
N GLU A 116 22.74 15.10 -18.90
CA GLU A 116 21.77 15.66 -19.84
C GLU A 116 20.41 14.95 -19.81
N GLY A 117 19.33 15.73 -19.97
CA GLY A 117 17.98 15.21 -20.17
C GLY A 117 17.35 14.61 -18.90
N ASN A 118 16.40 13.70 -19.11
CA ASN A 118 15.75 12.94 -18.06
C ASN A 118 15.65 11.48 -18.50
N VAL A 119 16.25 10.56 -17.76
CA VAL A 119 16.27 9.14 -18.13
C VAL A 119 15.96 8.24 -16.94
N PRO A 120 15.28 7.11 -17.16
CA PRO A 120 15.17 6.08 -16.14
C PRO A 120 16.55 5.52 -15.80
N ILE A 121 16.84 5.42 -14.50
CA ILE A 121 17.97 4.65 -13.98
C ILE A 121 17.41 3.59 -13.04
N THR A 122 17.84 2.36 -13.24
CA THR A 122 17.45 1.21 -12.42
C THR A 122 18.67 0.70 -11.65
N ALA A 123 18.49 0.40 -10.37
CA ALA A 123 19.51 -0.27 -9.57
C ALA A 123 19.31 -1.78 -9.64
N ILE A 124 20.41 -2.51 -9.81
CA ILE A 124 20.40 -3.96 -10.00
C ILE A 124 21.47 -4.58 -9.10
N PHE A 125 21.10 -5.67 -8.44
CA PHE A 125 22.04 -6.53 -7.72
C PHE A 125 22.26 -7.80 -8.52
N LYS A 126 23.49 -7.97 -9.03
CA LYS A 126 23.93 -9.22 -9.64
C LYS A 126 24.40 -10.18 -8.55
N THR A 127 23.82 -11.38 -8.51
CA THR A 127 24.31 -12.51 -7.71
C THR A 127 24.88 -13.59 -8.63
N ALA A 128 25.31 -14.72 -8.08
CA ALA A 128 25.75 -15.86 -8.88
C ALA A 128 24.63 -16.45 -9.78
N SER A 129 23.36 -16.27 -9.39
CA SER A 129 22.22 -16.93 -10.04
C SER A 129 21.15 -15.98 -10.57
N SER A 130 21.24 -14.67 -10.29
CA SER A 130 20.19 -13.71 -10.65
C SER A 130 20.70 -12.30 -10.89
N PHE A 131 19.91 -11.54 -11.65
CA PHE A 131 19.99 -10.08 -11.73
C PHE A 131 18.70 -9.54 -11.12
N THR A 132 18.78 -9.05 -9.89
CA THR A 132 17.61 -8.59 -9.15
C THR A 132 17.48 -7.08 -9.29
N HIS A 133 16.46 -6.64 -10.04
CA HIS A 133 16.05 -5.24 -10.07
C HIS A 133 15.49 -4.85 -8.70
N VAL A 134 15.94 -3.73 -8.15
CA VAL A 134 15.56 -3.33 -6.77
C VAL A 134 14.69 -2.09 -6.72
N GLY A 135 14.66 -1.33 -7.82
CA GLY A 135 13.89 -0.10 -7.96
C GLY A 135 14.51 0.81 -9.01
N SER A 136 13.75 1.82 -9.41
CA SER A 136 14.14 2.74 -10.47
C SER A 136 13.66 4.16 -10.19
N VAL A 137 14.32 5.13 -10.83
CA VAL A 137 13.94 6.54 -10.75
C VAL A 137 14.11 7.22 -12.09
N LEU A 138 13.30 8.23 -12.37
CA LEU A 138 13.56 9.17 -13.45
C LEU A 138 14.64 10.17 -12.98
N ALA A 139 15.91 9.89 -13.29
CA ALA A 139 17.02 10.78 -13.02
C ALA A 139 16.99 11.97 -13.98
N LYS A 140 17.37 13.15 -13.51
CA LYS A 140 17.28 14.41 -14.27
C LYS A 140 18.63 15.11 -14.27
N SER A 141 18.91 15.88 -15.31
CA SER A 141 20.03 16.81 -15.32
C SER A 141 19.75 18.04 -14.47
N GLY A 142 20.78 18.53 -13.77
CA GLY A 142 20.76 19.75 -12.97
C GLY A 142 20.21 19.58 -11.54
N CYS A 143 19.78 18.38 -11.15
CA CYS A 143 19.32 18.09 -9.80
C CYS A 143 19.35 16.57 -9.51
N TRP A 144 19.31 16.22 -8.22
CA TRP A 144 19.39 14.86 -7.71
C TRP A 144 18.01 14.24 -7.49
N SER A 145 17.80 13.06 -8.07
CA SER A 145 16.59 12.25 -7.91
C SER A 145 16.85 11.07 -6.98
N MET A 146 16.03 10.89 -5.94
CA MET A 146 16.15 9.73 -5.06
C MET A 146 15.47 8.49 -5.67
N LEU A 147 16.26 7.45 -5.90
CA LEU A 147 15.78 6.09 -6.08
C LEU A 147 15.56 5.47 -4.70
N LYS A 148 14.38 4.92 -4.48
CA LYS A 148 14.07 4.08 -3.32
C LYS A 148 13.60 2.72 -3.81
N GLY A 149 14.09 1.67 -3.18
CA GLY A 149 13.92 0.30 -3.63
C GLY A 149 14.06 -0.71 -2.50
N GLY A 150 14.00 -1.98 -2.86
CA GLY A 150 14.26 -3.05 -1.92
C GLY A 150 14.31 -4.42 -2.57
N LEU A 151 14.88 -5.38 -1.83
CA LEU A 151 15.03 -6.75 -2.28
C LEU A 151 15.03 -7.77 -1.15
N THR A 152 14.72 -8.99 -1.55
CA THR A 152 15.05 -10.22 -0.83
C THR A 152 15.93 -11.09 -1.73
N VAL A 153 16.70 -12.00 -1.14
CA VAL A 153 17.54 -12.94 -1.91
C VAL A 153 17.21 -14.39 -1.59
N ASP A 154 17.30 -15.24 -2.62
CA ASP A 154 16.98 -16.67 -2.52
C ASP A 154 18.10 -17.50 -1.89
N SER A 155 19.33 -16.98 -1.89
CA SER A 155 20.51 -17.60 -1.30
C SER A 155 21.47 -16.55 -0.74
N SER A 156 22.25 -16.94 0.28
CA SER A 156 23.32 -16.09 0.80
C SER A 156 24.54 -16.18 -0.11
N GLY A 157 25.19 -15.05 -0.41
CA GLY A 157 26.32 -15.05 -1.30
C GLY A 157 26.85 -13.65 -1.66
N PRO A 158 27.96 -13.60 -2.40
CA PRO A 158 28.46 -12.35 -2.95
C PRO A 158 27.45 -11.76 -3.95
N ALA A 159 27.33 -10.44 -3.92
CA ALA A 159 26.53 -9.66 -4.84
C ALA A 159 27.29 -8.41 -5.29
N GLU A 160 26.93 -7.89 -6.45
CA GLU A 160 27.46 -6.65 -7.01
C GLU A 160 26.30 -5.73 -7.38
N LEU A 161 26.20 -4.61 -6.67
CA LEU A 161 25.30 -3.51 -7.02
C LEU A 161 25.87 -2.78 -8.25
N TYR A 162 25.02 -2.46 -9.21
CA TYR A 162 25.31 -1.53 -10.31
C TYR A 162 24.04 -0.80 -10.75
N PHE A 163 24.18 0.18 -11.64
CA PHE A 163 23.09 0.98 -12.18
C PHE A 163 22.99 0.84 -13.69
N GLU A 164 21.77 0.85 -14.22
CA GLU A 164 21.51 0.67 -15.65
C GLU A 164 20.59 1.78 -16.17
N THR A 165 20.91 2.30 -17.35
CA THR A 165 20.05 3.24 -18.09
C THR A 165 20.21 3.02 -19.59
N GLU A 166 19.10 3.04 -20.33
CA GLU A 166 19.04 2.73 -21.76
C GLU A 166 20.00 3.60 -22.59
N ASN A 167 20.19 4.86 -22.19
CA ASN A 167 21.15 5.73 -22.84
C ASN A 167 22.58 5.41 -22.38
N ALA A 168 23.28 4.66 -23.22
CA ALA A 168 24.61 4.16 -22.99
C ALA A 168 25.72 5.21 -23.01
N THR A 169 25.46 6.46 -23.42
CA THR A 169 26.50 7.51 -23.55
C THR A 169 26.41 8.60 -22.49
N LEU A 170 25.26 8.74 -21.80
CA LEU A 170 25.11 9.72 -20.71
C LEU A 170 26.05 9.41 -19.56
N GLU A 171 26.47 10.43 -18.83
CA GLU A 171 27.12 10.21 -17.54
C GLU A 171 26.08 9.83 -16.49
N VAL A 172 26.44 8.91 -15.60
CA VAL A 172 25.61 8.52 -14.43
C VAL A 172 26.31 9.00 -13.18
N TRP A 173 25.64 9.88 -12.43
CA TRP A 173 26.17 10.50 -11.21
C TRP A 173 25.44 9.91 -10.01
N VAL A 174 26.18 9.49 -9.00
CA VAL A 174 25.64 8.76 -7.85
C VAL A 174 26.19 9.31 -6.54
N ASP A 175 25.30 9.45 -5.57
CA ASP A 175 25.60 9.88 -4.21
C ASP A 175 24.67 9.19 -3.20
N SER A 176 25.09 9.19 -1.94
CA SER A 176 24.28 8.90 -0.76
C SER A 176 23.54 7.56 -0.86
N VAL A 177 24.32 6.52 -1.19
CA VAL A 177 23.83 5.17 -1.42
C VAL A 177 23.67 4.44 -0.09
N SER A 178 22.58 3.70 0.07
CA SER A 178 22.29 2.92 1.27
C SER A 178 21.72 1.56 0.93
N LEU A 179 22.17 0.55 1.66
CA LEU A 179 21.60 -0.79 1.66
C LEU A 179 21.49 -1.29 3.09
N GLN A 180 20.28 -1.29 3.64
CA GLN A 180 20.05 -1.66 5.03
C GLN A 180 19.31 -3.00 5.15
N PRO A 181 19.92 -4.04 5.75
CA PRO A 181 19.24 -5.29 6.07
C PRO A 181 18.35 -5.16 7.31
N PHE A 182 17.22 -5.86 7.26
CA PHE A 182 16.33 -6.12 8.38
C PHE A 182 16.03 -7.61 8.46
N THR A 183 15.94 -8.13 9.67
CA THR A 183 15.38 -9.47 9.92
C THR A 183 13.86 -9.44 9.74
N GLU A 184 13.25 -10.60 9.49
CA GLU A 184 11.78 -10.71 9.48
C GLU A 184 11.16 -10.20 10.79
N LYS A 185 11.77 -10.49 11.95
CA LYS A 185 11.29 -10.00 13.24
C LYS A 185 11.28 -8.46 13.31
N GLN A 186 12.34 -7.80 12.84
CA GLN A 186 12.38 -6.34 12.76
C GLN A 186 11.31 -5.81 11.82
N TRP A 187 11.16 -6.42 10.64
CA TRP A 187 10.16 -6.01 9.66
C TRP A 187 8.72 -6.13 10.21
N ARG A 188 8.41 -7.23 10.89
CA ARG A 188 7.12 -7.43 11.59
C ARG A 188 6.91 -6.43 12.72
N THR A 189 7.97 -6.08 13.45
CA THR A 189 7.92 -5.06 14.49
C THR A 189 7.56 -3.70 13.88
N HIS A 190 8.17 -3.31 12.75
CA HIS A 190 7.82 -2.07 12.05
C HIS A 190 6.37 -2.06 11.56
N GLN A 191 5.88 -3.20 11.02
CA GLN A 191 4.47 -3.31 10.63
C GLN A 191 3.55 -3.09 11.84
N ALA A 192 3.84 -3.74 12.98
CA ALA A 192 3.05 -3.59 14.20
C ALA A 192 3.09 -2.15 14.75
N GLU A 193 4.27 -1.52 14.77
CA GLU A 193 4.44 -0.12 15.19
C GLU A 193 3.70 0.85 14.26
N SER A 194 3.72 0.61 12.95
CA SER A 194 2.96 1.41 12.00
C SER A 194 1.46 1.24 12.21
N ILE A 195 0.97 0.00 12.33
CA ILE A 195 -0.46 -0.30 12.61
C ILE A 195 -0.91 0.40 13.89
N GLU A 196 -0.10 0.36 14.94
CA GLU A 196 -0.38 1.03 16.21
C GLU A 196 -0.60 2.54 16.04
N LYS A 197 0.17 3.17 15.15
CA LYS A 197 0.09 4.61 14.87
C LYS A 197 -1.02 4.99 13.88
N VAL A 198 -1.25 4.19 12.84
CA VAL A 198 -2.05 4.60 11.67
C VAL A 198 -3.40 3.90 11.57
N ARG A 199 -3.62 2.83 12.36
CA ARG A 199 -4.86 2.04 12.37
C ARG A 199 -5.57 2.04 13.71
N LYS A 200 -4.94 2.55 14.77
CA LYS A 200 -5.50 2.62 16.11
C LYS A 200 -5.40 4.03 16.67
N ARG A 201 -6.21 4.28 17.70
CA ARG A 201 -6.20 5.51 18.47
C ARG A 201 -6.40 5.20 19.95
N ARG A 202 -5.69 5.94 20.81
CA ARG A 202 -5.93 5.92 22.25
C ARG A 202 -7.22 6.66 22.55
N VAL A 203 -8.07 6.06 23.37
CA VAL A 203 -9.33 6.66 23.82
C VAL A 203 -9.35 6.65 25.34
N ALA A 204 -9.59 7.83 25.93
CA ALA A 204 -9.76 8.02 27.36
C ALA A 204 -11.24 8.26 27.67
N PHE A 205 -11.86 7.27 28.31
CA PHE A 205 -13.25 7.31 28.74
C PHE A 205 -13.34 7.88 30.14
N THR A 206 -13.91 9.07 30.27
CA THR A 206 -14.22 9.70 31.54
C THR A 206 -15.65 9.39 31.92
N VAL A 207 -15.87 8.74 33.06
CA VAL A 207 -17.22 8.47 33.56
C VAL A 207 -17.58 9.49 34.64
N VAL A 208 -18.71 10.17 34.45
CA VAL A 208 -19.25 11.20 35.35
C VAL A 208 -20.71 10.90 35.71
N ASP A 209 -21.17 11.44 36.84
CA ASP A 209 -22.59 11.48 37.17
C ASP A 209 -23.32 12.66 36.50
N ASP A 210 -24.63 12.76 36.73
CA ASP A 210 -25.48 13.87 36.27
C ASP A 210 -25.02 15.26 36.76
N GLN A 211 -24.15 15.31 37.76
CA GLN A 211 -23.60 16.54 38.35
C GLN A 211 -22.17 16.83 37.84
N GLY A 212 -21.64 15.99 36.95
CA GLY A 212 -20.28 16.11 36.40
C GLY A 212 -19.17 15.58 37.32
N ASN A 213 -19.50 14.95 38.45
CA ASN A 213 -18.50 14.39 39.35
C ASN A 213 -17.96 13.09 38.78
N ARG A 214 -16.62 12.94 38.82
CA ARG A 214 -15.94 11.73 38.38
C ARG A 214 -16.40 10.51 39.18
N ARG A 215 -16.51 9.37 38.50
CA ARG A 215 -16.95 8.12 39.10
C ARG A 215 -15.88 7.02 38.95
N PRO A 216 -15.09 6.76 40.00
CA PRO A 216 -14.16 5.63 40.08
C PRO A 216 -14.89 4.28 40.15
N GLY A 217 -14.24 3.22 39.65
CA GLY A 217 -14.76 1.85 39.74
C GLY A 217 -15.94 1.52 38.82
N ALA A 218 -16.29 2.38 37.85
CA ALA A 218 -17.25 2.05 36.78
C ALA A 218 -16.75 0.87 35.97
N ALA A 219 -17.57 -0.13 35.71
CA ALA A 219 -17.25 -1.14 34.72
C ALA A 219 -17.51 -0.58 33.32
N VAL A 220 -16.53 -0.65 32.42
CA VAL A 220 -16.61 -0.21 31.02
C VAL A 220 -16.39 -1.42 30.12
N THR A 221 -17.31 -1.64 29.17
CA THR A 221 -17.24 -2.68 28.15
C THR A 221 -17.32 -2.06 26.76
N ILE A 222 -16.33 -2.32 25.91
CA ILE A 222 -16.23 -1.74 24.57
C ILE A 222 -16.30 -2.87 23.55
N LYS A 223 -17.22 -2.76 22.59
CA LYS A 223 -17.41 -3.75 21.51
C LYS A 223 -17.34 -3.07 20.15
N GLN A 224 -16.41 -3.50 19.31
CA GLN A 224 -16.33 -2.99 17.94
C GLN A 224 -17.41 -3.62 17.06
N MET A 225 -18.21 -2.74 16.45
CA MET A 225 -19.33 -3.09 15.59
C MET A 225 -18.92 -3.11 14.11
N ARG A 226 -18.12 -2.13 13.68
CA ARG A 226 -17.65 -2.03 12.30
C ARG A 226 -16.19 -1.58 12.24
N SER A 227 -15.38 -2.26 11.44
CA SER A 227 -14.02 -1.80 11.12
C SER A 227 -14.07 -0.66 10.09
N ARG A 228 -13.24 0.37 10.28
CA ARG A 228 -13.19 1.51 9.35
C ARG A 228 -12.38 1.21 8.08
N PHE A 229 -11.32 0.40 8.19
CA PHE A 229 -10.45 0.10 7.05
C PHE A 229 -11.22 -0.71 5.98
N PRO A 230 -11.32 -0.21 4.75
CA PRO A 230 -11.88 -0.93 3.60
C PRO A 230 -11.10 -2.20 3.27
N LEU A 231 -11.70 -3.36 3.58
CA LEU A 231 -11.22 -4.66 3.13
C LEU A 231 -12.32 -5.34 2.34
N GLY A 232 -12.00 -5.73 1.11
CA GLY A 232 -12.94 -6.28 0.15
C GLY A 232 -12.40 -7.45 -0.64
N SER A 233 -13.29 -8.05 -1.44
CA SER A 233 -12.94 -9.00 -2.49
C SER A 233 -13.80 -8.71 -3.71
N ALA A 234 -13.31 -8.98 -4.91
CA ALA A 234 -14.11 -8.93 -6.12
C ALA A 234 -15.23 -9.99 -6.08
N ILE A 235 -16.37 -9.66 -6.70
CA ILE A 235 -17.49 -10.59 -6.88
C ILE A 235 -17.92 -10.63 -8.35
N PRO A 236 -18.32 -11.81 -8.86
CA PRO A 236 -18.98 -11.95 -10.15
C PRO A 236 -20.50 -12.09 -9.98
N GLN A 237 -21.25 -12.10 -11.09
CA GLN A 237 -22.73 -12.18 -11.10
C GLN A 237 -23.33 -13.37 -10.31
N GLN A 238 -22.58 -14.44 -10.08
CA GLN A 238 -23.01 -15.61 -9.30
C GLN A 238 -23.42 -15.26 -7.86
N ILE A 239 -22.96 -14.11 -7.34
CA ILE A 239 -23.41 -13.59 -6.05
C ILE A 239 -24.93 -13.36 -6.00
N LEU A 240 -25.59 -13.14 -7.14
CA LEU A 240 -27.03 -12.88 -7.21
C LEU A 240 -27.87 -14.13 -6.92
N THR A 241 -27.36 -15.32 -7.22
CA THR A 241 -28.12 -16.57 -7.17
C THR A 241 -27.65 -17.52 -6.08
N SER A 242 -26.39 -17.44 -5.64
CA SER A 242 -25.83 -18.35 -4.63
C SER A 242 -25.99 -17.80 -3.20
N ARG A 243 -26.95 -18.33 -2.43
CA ARG A 243 -27.13 -17.97 -1.01
C ARG A 243 -25.89 -18.28 -0.15
N ALA A 244 -25.20 -19.38 -0.44
CA ALA A 244 -23.97 -19.74 0.25
C ALA A 244 -22.88 -18.71 0.00
N TYR A 245 -22.74 -18.23 -1.25
CA TYR A 245 -21.80 -17.15 -1.58
C TYR A 245 -22.18 -15.85 -0.87
N GLN A 246 -23.46 -15.47 -0.89
CA GLN A 246 -23.93 -14.26 -0.22
C GLN A 246 -23.60 -14.29 1.28
N SER A 247 -23.87 -15.40 1.96
CA SER A 247 -23.56 -15.55 3.39
C SER A 247 -22.06 -15.54 3.66
N TRP A 248 -21.27 -16.23 2.84
CA TRP A 248 -19.81 -16.26 2.99
C TRP A 248 -19.19 -14.87 2.76
N PHE A 249 -19.63 -14.14 1.74
CA PHE A 249 -19.08 -12.84 1.38
C PHE A 249 -19.48 -11.73 2.36
N THR A 250 -20.78 -11.62 2.66
CA THR A 250 -21.32 -10.51 3.48
C THR A 250 -20.92 -10.58 4.96
N SER A 251 -20.44 -11.72 5.43
CA SER A 251 -19.89 -11.87 6.78
C SER A 251 -18.43 -11.38 6.92
N ARG A 252 -17.75 -11.09 5.79
CA ARG A 252 -16.31 -10.78 5.77
C ARG A 252 -15.99 -9.39 5.27
N PHE A 253 -16.63 -8.98 4.18
CA PHE A 253 -16.18 -7.83 3.41
C PHE A 253 -17.15 -6.65 3.51
N THR A 254 -16.60 -5.45 3.55
CA THR A 254 -17.36 -4.19 3.57
C THR A 254 -17.27 -3.42 2.25
N VAL A 255 -16.37 -3.83 1.36
CA VAL A 255 -16.18 -3.26 0.02
C VAL A 255 -16.10 -4.37 -1.01
N THR A 256 -16.52 -4.09 -2.24
CA THR A 256 -16.37 -4.98 -3.38
C THR A 256 -16.03 -4.20 -4.64
N THR A 257 -15.54 -4.92 -5.64
CA THR A 257 -15.57 -4.51 -7.05
C THR A 257 -16.24 -5.61 -7.86
N PHE A 258 -16.76 -5.31 -9.04
CA PHE A 258 -17.34 -6.33 -9.93
C PHE A 258 -16.27 -6.80 -10.89
N GLU A 259 -16.06 -8.12 -10.98
CA GLU A 259 -14.95 -8.69 -11.74
C GLU A 259 -15.01 -8.33 -13.23
N ASN A 260 -16.21 -8.38 -13.80
CA ASN A 260 -16.43 -8.14 -15.24
C ASN A 260 -17.65 -7.27 -15.53
N GLU A 261 -18.62 -7.23 -14.63
CA GLU A 261 -20.00 -6.88 -14.95
C GLU A 261 -20.20 -5.39 -15.23
N MET A 262 -19.24 -4.52 -14.89
CA MET A 262 -19.22 -3.09 -15.25
C MET A 262 -18.31 -2.75 -16.45
N LYS A 263 -17.43 -3.66 -16.89
CA LYS A 263 -16.50 -3.43 -18.01
C LYS A 263 -17.26 -3.17 -19.32
N TRP A 264 -16.64 -2.43 -20.24
CA TRP A 264 -17.32 -1.98 -21.47
C TRP A 264 -17.80 -3.16 -22.32
N TYR A 265 -16.98 -4.18 -22.48
CA TYR A 265 -17.37 -5.38 -23.22
C TYR A 265 -18.54 -6.15 -22.59
N SER A 266 -18.77 -6.04 -21.28
CA SER A 266 -19.91 -6.70 -20.63
C SER A 266 -21.21 -5.95 -20.85
N THR A 267 -21.13 -4.62 -20.89
CA THR A 267 -22.29 -3.73 -20.86
C THR A 267 -22.65 -3.15 -22.23
N GLU A 268 -21.79 -3.29 -23.24
CA GLU A 268 -22.08 -2.91 -24.64
C GLU A 268 -21.33 -3.84 -25.61
N LYS A 269 -21.73 -5.12 -25.65
CA LYS A 269 -21.11 -6.14 -26.52
C LYS A 269 -21.16 -5.76 -28.00
N SER A 270 -22.30 -5.22 -28.43
CA SER A 270 -22.55 -4.70 -29.79
C SER A 270 -22.82 -3.20 -29.72
N GLN A 271 -22.30 -2.44 -30.69
CA GLN A 271 -22.42 -0.99 -30.70
C GLN A 271 -23.87 -0.53 -30.53
N GLY A 272 -24.12 0.31 -29.51
CA GLY A 272 -25.44 0.87 -29.22
C GLY A 272 -26.39 -0.04 -28.44
N GLN A 273 -26.05 -1.32 -28.23
CA GLN A 273 -26.85 -2.26 -27.45
C GLN A 273 -26.31 -2.32 -26.02
N VAL A 274 -26.73 -1.33 -25.21
CA VAL A 274 -26.28 -1.19 -23.83
C VAL A 274 -27.18 -1.98 -22.88
N ASP A 275 -26.58 -2.80 -22.01
CA ASP A 275 -27.27 -3.55 -20.96
C ASP A 275 -26.53 -3.42 -19.63
N TYR A 276 -27.22 -2.87 -18.63
CA TYR A 276 -26.72 -2.71 -17.26
C TYR A 276 -27.49 -3.58 -16.24
N SER A 277 -28.38 -4.47 -16.69
CA SER A 277 -29.25 -5.24 -15.81
C SER A 277 -28.50 -6.03 -14.74
N VAL A 278 -27.39 -6.67 -15.11
CA VAL A 278 -26.53 -7.43 -14.18
C VAL A 278 -25.81 -6.54 -13.16
N PRO A 279 -25.00 -5.52 -13.57
CA PRO A 279 -24.36 -4.64 -12.59
C PRO A 279 -25.36 -3.85 -11.73
N ASP A 280 -26.54 -3.51 -12.25
CA ASP A 280 -27.62 -2.91 -11.44
C ASP A 280 -28.08 -3.85 -10.31
N ALA A 281 -28.34 -5.12 -10.63
CA ALA A 281 -28.76 -6.11 -9.64
C ALA A 281 -27.66 -6.35 -8.59
N MET A 282 -26.39 -6.38 -9.01
CA MET A 282 -25.25 -6.55 -8.10
C MET A 282 -25.05 -5.33 -7.20
N LEU A 283 -25.26 -4.10 -7.70
CA LEU A 283 -25.26 -2.89 -6.88
C LEU A 283 -26.38 -2.91 -5.85
N ALA A 284 -27.59 -3.33 -6.25
CA ALA A 284 -28.71 -3.48 -5.31
C ALA A 284 -28.40 -4.50 -4.21
N PHE A 285 -27.76 -5.63 -4.56
CA PHE A 285 -27.27 -6.61 -3.58
C PHE A 285 -26.25 -5.96 -2.62
N ALA A 286 -25.21 -5.31 -3.14
CA ALA A 286 -24.17 -4.69 -2.31
C ALA A 286 -24.79 -3.65 -1.35
N LYS A 287 -25.66 -2.77 -1.85
CA LYS A 287 -26.38 -1.77 -1.05
C LYS A 287 -27.22 -2.39 0.06
N LYS A 288 -27.97 -3.46 -0.24
CA LYS A 288 -28.80 -4.17 0.75
C LYS A 288 -27.97 -4.71 1.93
N HIS A 289 -26.73 -5.10 1.68
CA HIS A 289 -25.82 -5.66 2.67
C HIS A 289 -24.82 -4.64 3.25
N GLY A 290 -24.98 -3.34 2.94
CA GLY A 290 -24.10 -2.29 3.46
C GLY A 290 -22.66 -2.35 2.90
N ILE A 291 -22.48 -3.02 1.76
CA ILE A 291 -21.21 -3.16 1.05
C ILE A 291 -21.10 -2.04 0.02
N THR A 292 -20.00 -1.29 0.06
CA THR A 292 -19.72 -0.25 -0.95
C THR A 292 -19.01 -0.82 -2.17
N VAL A 293 -19.21 -0.22 -3.34
CA VAL A 293 -18.68 -0.73 -4.61
C VAL A 293 -17.65 0.23 -5.21
N ARG A 294 -16.50 -0.28 -5.66
CA ARG A 294 -15.61 0.45 -6.59
C ARG A 294 -16.08 0.19 -8.02
N GLY A 295 -16.21 1.25 -8.82
CA GLY A 295 -16.61 1.15 -10.22
C GLY A 295 -15.41 0.78 -11.09
N HIS A 296 -15.39 -0.46 -11.58
CA HIS A 296 -14.31 -1.02 -12.37
C HIS A 296 -14.84 -1.64 -13.67
N ASN A 297 -14.45 -1.17 -14.85
CA ASN A 297 -13.79 0.10 -15.15
C ASN A 297 -14.57 0.84 -16.25
N ILE A 298 -14.28 2.12 -16.47
CA ILE A 298 -14.93 2.89 -17.53
C ILE A 298 -14.29 2.54 -18.88
N PHE A 299 -12.95 2.64 -18.93
CA PHE A 299 -12.12 2.35 -20.09
C PHE A 299 -10.93 1.46 -19.69
N TRP A 300 -10.52 0.59 -20.60
CA TRP A 300 -9.34 -0.25 -20.49
C TRP A 300 -8.48 -0.04 -21.73
N GLU A 301 -7.21 0.34 -21.54
CA GLU A 301 -6.32 0.72 -22.64
C GLU A 301 -5.83 -0.48 -23.46
N ASP A 302 -5.85 -1.69 -22.90
CA ASP A 302 -5.40 -2.90 -23.59
C ASP A 302 -6.39 -3.29 -24.71
N PRO A 303 -5.96 -3.29 -25.99
CA PRO A 303 -6.81 -3.66 -27.11
C PRO A 303 -7.42 -5.05 -27.02
N GLN A 304 -6.83 -5.99 -26.28
CA GLN A 304 -7.38 -7.35 -26.15
C GLN A 304 -8.74 -7.36 -25.45
N TYR A 305 -9.00 -6.38 -24.57
CA TYR A 305 -10.26 -6.25 -23.85
C TYR A 305 -11.24 -5.26 -24.50
N LEU A 306 -10.91 -4.74 -25.67
CA LEU A 306 -11.81 -3.89 -26.46
C LEU A 306 -12.62 -4.70 -27.46
N GLN A 307 -13.93 -4.44 -27.50
CA GLN A 307 -14.84 -5.08 -28.43
C GLN A 307 -14.38 -4.84 -29.88
N PRO A 308 -14.53 -5.81 -30.80
CA PRO A 308 -14.10 -5.66 -32.19
C PRO A 308 -14.63 -4.39 -32.86
N TRP A 309 -15.89 -4.02 -32.57
CA TRP A 309 -16.50 -2.82 -33.14
C TRP A 309 -15.87 -1.51 -32.64
N VAL A 310 -15.33 -1.47 -31.42
CA VAL A 310 -14.62 -0.29 -30.87
C VAL A 310 -13.28 -0.12 -31.57
N ARG A 311 -12.53 -1.23 -31.74
CA ARG A 311 -11.22 -1.24 -32.38
C ARG A 311 -11.26 -0.84 -33.85
N SER A 312 -12.39 -1.02 -34.53
CA SER A 312 -12.57 -0.68 -35.95
C SER A 312 -13.01 0.76 -36.22
N LEU A 313 -13.26 1.57 -35.18
CA LEU A 313 -13.78 2.93 -35.36
C LEU A 313 -12.69 3.88 -35.88
N SER A 314 -13.07 4.81 -36.76
CA SER A 314 -12.25 5.99 -37.04
C SER A 314 -12.16 6.88 -35.79
N ALA A 315 -11.14 7.75 -35.71
CA ALA A 315 -10.94 8.64 -34.55
C ALA A 315 -12.21 9.44 -34.17
N ASN A 316 -12.94 9.99 -35.14
CA ASN A 316 -14.18 10.74 -34.88
C ASN A 316 -15.30 9.85 -34.31
N GLN A 317 -15.45 8.63 -34.83
CA GLN A 317 -16.43 7.68 -34.33
C GLN A 317 -16.05 7.15 -32.95
N LEU A 318 -14.75 6.91 -32.72
CA LEU A 318 -14.22 6.49 -31.43
C LEU A 318 -14.44 7.57 -30.37
N GLN A 319 -14.16 8.84 -30.70
CA GLN A 319 -14.43 9.98 -29.82
C GLN A 319 -15.91 10.03 -29.42
N ALA A 320 -16.82 9.84 -30.38
CA ALA A 320 -18.26 9.81 -30.10
C ALA A 320 -18.66 8.61 -29.20
N ALA A 321 -18.10 7.42 -29.47
CA ALA A 321 -18.36 6.22 -28.67
C ALA A 321 -17.84 6.35 -27.24
N VAL A 322 -16.63 6.87 -27.06
CA VAL A 322 -16.01 7.13 -25.76
C VAL A 322 -16.83 8.13 -24.96
N LEU A 323 -17.27 9.24 -25.58
CA LEU A 323 -18.16 10.20 -24.93
C LEU A 323 -19.51 9.58 -24.54
N LYS A 324 -20.09 8.74 -25.41
CA LYS A 324 -21.34 8.03 -25.08
C LYS A 324 -21.14 7.08 -23.90
N ARG A 325 -20.05 6.32 -23.89
CA ARG A 325 -19.70 5.36 -22.82
C ARG A 325 -19.57 6.06 -21.47
N ILE A 326 -18.71 7.08 -21.36
CA ILE A 326 -18.47 7.76 -20.07
C ILE A 326 -19.74 8.44 -19.54
N ASN A 327 -20.51 9.12 -20.40
CA ASN A 327 -21.77 9.73 -19.99
C ASN A 327 -22.78 8.67 -19.54
N SER A 328 -22.87 7.53 -20.23
CA SER A 328 -23.81 6.46 -19.91
C SER A 328 -23.52 5.82 -18.54
N VAL A 329 -22.30 5.32 -18.34
CA VAL A 329 -21.95 4.56 -17.12
C VAL A 329 -21.89 5.45 -15.89
N MET A 330 -21.28 6.64 -16.00
CA MET A 330 -21.13 7.52 -14.83
C MET A 330 -22.45 8.17 -14.43
N SER A 331 -23.28 8.62 -15.38
CA SER A 331 -24.59 9.20 -15.02
C SER A 331 -25.48 8.19 -14.30
N ARG A 332 -25.34 6.89 -14.64
CA ARG A 332 -26.10 5.81 -14.03
C ARG A 332 -25.67 5.53 -12.58
N TYR A 333 -24.37 5.53 -12.32
CA TYR A 333 -23.80 5.05 -11.05
C TYR A 333 -23.19 6.14 -10.17
N ARG A 334 -23.29 7.41 -10.56
CA ARG A 334 -22.91 8.57 -9.75
C ARG A 334 -23.50 8.47 -8.34
N GLY A 335 -22.65 8.63 -7.32
CA GLY A 335 -23.06 8.54 -5.91
C GLY A 335 -23.41 7.13 -5.42
N GLN A 336 -23.24 6.09 -6.24
CA GLN A 336 -23.46 4.69 -5.87
C GLN A 336 -22.15 3.88 -5.75
N VAL A 337 -21.03 4.46 -6.19
CA VAL A 337 -19.69 3.87 -6.06
C VAL A 337 -18.78 4.78 -5.23
N ILE A 338 -17.75 4.19 -4.62
CA ILE A 338 -16.78 4.89 -3.76
C ILE A 338 -15.48 5.28 -4.48
N GLY A 339 -15.36 4.91 -5.75
CA GLY A 339 -14.20 5.18 -6.60
C GLY A 339 -14.48 4.74 -8.03
N TRP A 340 -13.86 5.42 -8.99
CA TRP A 340 -13.90 5.06 -10.41
C TRP A 340 -12.51 4.72 -10.92
N ASP A 341 -12.33 3.50 -11.44
CA ASP A 341 -11.20 3.19 -12.32
C ASP A 341 -11.54 3.76 -13.70
N VAL A 342 -11.07 4.99 -13.98
CA VAL A 342 -11.45 5.74 -15.18
C VAL A 342 -10.76 5.16 -16.41
N VAL A 343 -9.46 4.97 -16.32
CA VAL A 343 -8.63 4.37 -17.37
C VAL A 343 -7.72 3.33 -16.72
N ASN A 344 -7.93 2.07 -17.07
CA ASN A 344 -7.16 0.91 -16.60
C ASN A 344 -5.92 0.69 -17.48
N GLU A 345 -4.78 0.37 -16.85
CA GLU A 345 -3.52 -0.05 -17.48
C GLU A 345 -2.93 0.96 -18.47
N ASN A 346 -3.01 2.24 -18.09
CA ASN A 346 -2.60 3.38 -18.91
C ASN A 346 -1.08 3.65 -18.86
N LEU A 347 -0.32 2.83 -18.14
CA LEU A 347 1.15 2.81 -18.19
C LEU A 347 1.67 1.82 -19.23
N HIS A 348 1.00 0.67 -19.40
CA HIS A 348 1.41 -0.36 -20.37
C HIS A 348 0.81 -0.15 -21.75
N PHE A 349 -0.42 0.37 -21.82
CA PHE A 349 -1.16 0.51 -23.06
C PHE A 349 -1.62 1.96 -23.27
N ALA A 350 -1.92 2.30 -24.52
CA ALA A 350 -2.25 3.66 -24.93
C ALA A 350 -3.21 3.67 -26.13
N PHE A 351 -4.19 2.75 -26.19
CA PHE A 351 -5.13 2.67 -27.31
C PHE A 351 -5.86 4.00 -27.52
N PHE A 352 -6.42 4.61 -26.46
CA PHE A 352 -7.19 5.84 -26.60
C PHE A 352 -6.27 7.04 -26.91
N GLU A 353 -5.12 7.15 -26.25
CA GLU A 353 -4.14 8.21 -26.54
C GLU A 353 -3.57 8.10 -27.97
N SER A 354 -3.36 6.89 -28.48
CA SER A 354 -2.85 6.66 -29.84
C SER A 354 -3.88 7.01 -30.93
N ASN A 355 -5.17 6.82 -30.66
CA ASN A 355 -6.24 7.05 -31.64
C ASN A 355 -6.93 8.42 -31.51
N LEU A 356 -6.93 9.04 -30.33
CA LEU A 356 -7.60 10.31 -30.03
C LEU A 356 -6.62 11.45 -29.69
N GLY A 357 -5.33 11.15 -29.57
CA GLY A 357 -4.27 12.09 -29.26
C GLY A 357 -3.75 11.96 -27.82
N ARG A 358 -2.50 12.39 -27.59
CA ARG A 358 -1.76 12.20 -26.33
C ARG A 358 -2.47 12.72 -25.07
N SER A 359 -3.35 13.72 -25.20
CA SER A 359 -4.12 14.27 -24.08
C SER A 359 -5.43 13.54 -23.80
N ALA A 360 -5.77 12.46 -24.53
CA ALA A 360 -7.05 11.78 -24.43
C ALA A 360 -7.36 11.35 -22.99
N SER A 361 -6.45 10.67 -22.30
CA SER A 361 -6.70 10.24 -20.92
C SER A 361 -6.95 11.44 -20.01
N ALA A 362 -6.15 12.51 -20.07
CA ALA A 362 -6.39 13.72 -19.29
C ALA A 362 -7.80 14.34 -19.54
N VAL A 363 -8.27 14.34 -20.78
CA VAL A 363 -9.62 14.77 -21.15
C VAL A 363 -10.69 13.84 -20.56
N LEU A 364 -10.45 12.52 -20.54
CA LEU A 364 -11.38 11.55 -19.94
C LEU A 364 -11.50 11.72 -18.42
N TYR A 365 -10.39 11.93 -17.71
CA TYR A 365 -10.42 12.25 -16.28
C TYR A 365 -11.14 13.57 -16.02
N GLN A 366 -10.90 14.61 -16.84
CA GLN A 366 -11.61 15.87 -16.72
C GLN A 366 -13.13 15.68 -16.92
N LYS A 367 -13.53 14.88 -17.91
CA LYS A 367 -14.95 14.59 -18.15
C LYS A 367 -15.56 13.77 -17.01
N ALA A 368 -14.83 12.79 -16.48
CA ALA A 368 -15.26 12.01 -15.33
C ALA A 368 -15.52 12.91 -14.11
N GLN A 369 -14.61 13.84 -13.83
CA GLN A 369 -14.73 14.80 -12.75
C GLN A 369 -15.96 15.72 -12.91
N GLN A 370 -16.30 16.10 -14.15
CA GLN A 370 -17.50 16.90 -14.43
C GLN A 370 -18.80 16.12 -14.16
N LEU A 371 -18.79 14.81 -14.42
CA LEU A 371 -19.96 13.94 -14.23
C LEU A 371 -20.14 13.53 -12.76
N ASP A 372 -19.04 13.27 -12.05
CA ASP A 372 -19.03 12.95 -10.63
C ASP A 372 -17.85 13.62 -9.93
N SER A 373 -18.09 14.78 -9.31
CA SER A 373 -17.05 15.56 -8.65
C SER A 373 -16.73 15.12 -7.22
N SER A 374 -17.56 14.25 -6.64
CA SER A 374 -17.44 13.81 -5.25
C SER A 374 -16.68 12.50 -5.07
N THR A 375 -16.61 11.68 -6.13
CA THR A 375 -16.05 10.34 -6.08
C THR A 375 -14.60 10.35 -6.55
N PRO A 376 -13.65 9.73 -5.82
CA PRO A 376 -12.27 9.64 -6.25
C PRO A 376 -12.10 8.94 -7.61
N LEU A 377 -11.21 9.47 -8.45
CA LEU A 377 -10.86 8.95 -9.77
C LEU A 377 -9.50 8.27 -9.71
N PHE A 378 -9.48 6.96 -9.89
CA PHE A 378 -8.29 6.13 -9.85
C PHE A 378 -7.66 6.02 -11.24
N LEU A 379 -6.35 6.27 -11.30
CA LEU A 379 -5.48 5.54 -12.22
C LEU A 379 -5.30 4.15 -11.61
N ASN A 380 -5.50 3.08 -12.37
CA ASN A 380 -5.41 1.70 -11.91
C ASN A 380 -4.47 0.93 -12.84
N ASP A 381 -3.45 0.31 -12.29
CA ASP A 381 -2.38 -0.30 -13.07
C ASP A 381 -1.66 -1.42 -12.30
N TYR A 382 -1.05 -2.36 -13.02
CA TYR A 382 -0.35 -3.53 -12.47
C TYR A 382 1.18 -3.34 -12.48
N ASN A 383 1.89 -4.29 -11.86
CA ASN A 383 3.35 -4.38 -11.74
C ASN A 383 4.06 -3.22 -11.03
N THR A 384 3.35 -2.15 -10.67
CA THR A 384 3.91 -0.96 -10.03
C THR A 384 4.57 -1.28 -8.67
N ILE A 385 4.03 -2.27 -7.94
CA ILE A 385 4.53 -2.72 -6.63
C ILE A 385 4.94 -4.20 -6.62
N GLU A 386 4.65 -4.92 -7.70
CA GLU A 386 4.81 -6.37 -7.83
C GLU A 386 6.15 -6.75 -8.48
N ASP A 387 6.58 -5.99 -9.49
CA ASP A 387 7.74 -6.31 -10.30
C ASP A 387 8.63 -5.09 -10.56
N ALA A 388 9.81 -5.06 -9.95
CA ALA A 388 10.79 -4.00 -10.14
C ALA A 388 11.47 -4.01 -11.52
N SER A 389 11.32 -5.10 -12.28
CA SER A 389 11.87 -5.25 -13.63
C SER A 389 10.94 -4.70 -14.72
N ASP A 390 9.66 -4.45 -14.40
CA ASP A 390 8.74 -3.82 -15.33
C ASP A 390 9.05 -2.32 -15.44
N SER A 391 9.82 -1.98 -16.47
CA SER A 391 10.23 -0.60 -16.71
C SER A 391 9.07 0.30 -17.12
N GLN A 392 7.90 -0.22 -17.50
CA GLN A 392 6.75 0.57 -17.96
C GLN A 392 5.94 1.15 -16.81
N SER A 393 5.82 0.41 -15.71
CA SER A 393 4.93 0.75 -14.59
C SER A 393 5.66 1.19 -13.31
N THR A 394 6.95 1.55 -13.42
CA THR A 394 7.73 2.01 -12.26
C THR A 394 7.00 3.11 -11.46
N PRO A 395 7.18 3.20 -10.13
CA PRO A 395 6.55 4.25 -9.31
C PRO A 395 6.79 5.67 -9.83
N SER A 396 7.97 5.92 -10.42
CA SER A 396 8.29 7.22 -11.04
C SER A 396 7.46 7.51 -12.30
N LYS A 397 7.27 6.52 -13.18
CA LYS A 397 6.41 6.65 -14.38
C LYS A 397 4.94 6.79 -13.99
N TYR A 398 4.49 6.05 -12.97
CA TYR A 398 3.15 6.21 -12.40
C TYR A 398 2.91 7.66 -11.94
N LEU A 399 3.82 8.21 -11.12
CA LEU A 399 3.72 9.59 -10.66
C LEU A 399 3.80 10.60 -11.82
N GLN A 400 4.60 10.34 -12.85
CA GLN A 400 4.64 11.17 -14.05
C GLN A 400 3.28 11.18 -14.77
N LYS A 401 2.70 10.02 -15.04
CA LYS A 401 1.39 9.89 -15.68
C LYS A 401 0.29 10.57 -14.88
N LEU A 402 0.30 10.43 -13.56
CA LEU A 402 -0.59 11.18 -12.68
C LEU A 402 -0.44 12.70 -12.84
N ARG A 403 0.78 13.23 -12.90
CA ARG A 403 1.01 14.68 -13.09
C ARG A 403 0.49 15.15 -14.44
N GLU A 404 0.65 14.36 -15.50
CA GLU A 404 0.15 14.68 -16.85
C GLU A 404 -1.38 14.76 -16.90
N MET A 405 -2.08 13.97 -16.08
CA MET A 405 -3.55 13.94 -16.03
C MET A 405 -4.17 14.90 -15.00
N ARG A 406 -3.40 15.38 -14.02
CA ARG A 406 -3.94 16.09 -12.85
C ARG A 406 -4.32 17.54 -13.19
N ASN A 407 -5.63 17.79 -13.31
CA ASN A 407 -6.20 19.14 -13.53
C ASN A 407 -6.93 19.76 -12.32
N GLY A 408 -6.97 19.10 -11.15
CA GLY A 408 -7.77 19.54 -9.99
C GLY A 408 -8.36 18.37 -9.21
N ARG A 409 -8.73 18.57 -7.96
CA ARG A 409 -8.87 17.53 -6.90
C ARG A 409 -10.02 16.52 -7.11
N ALA A 410 -9.66 15.23 -7.25
CA ALA A 410 -10.17 14.05 -6.52
C ALA A 410 -9.47 12.77 -7.04
N MET A 411 -8.18 12.82 -7.38
CA MET A 411 -7.46 11.64 -7.92
C MET A 411 -7.10 10.64 -6.81
N ALA A 412 -6.94 9.38 -7.17
CA ALA A 412 -6.47 8.31 -6.30
C ALA A 412 -5.51 7.37 -7.05
N ILE A 413 -4.74 6.59 -6.30
CA ILE A 413 -3.78 5.61 -6.81
C ILE A 413 -4.38 4.22 -6.64
N GLY A 414 -4.54 3.49 -7.74
CA GLY A 414 -4.99 2.11 -7.78
C GLY A 414 -3.85 1.21 -8.23
N LEU A 415 -3.49 0.25 -7.39
CA LEU A 415 -2.41 -0.70 -7.63
C LEU A 415 -3.03 -2.08 -7.68
N GLU A 416 -3.06 -2.73 -8.83
CA GLU A 416 -3.79 -3.99 -9.00
C GLU A 416 -3.28 -5.03 -8.00
N GLY A 417 -1.97 -5.24 -7.88
CA GLY A 417 -1.40 -6.13 -6.87
C GLY A 417 -1.46 -7.60 -7.28
N HIS A 418 -1.18 -7.88 -8.55
CA HIS A 418 -1.16 -9.22 -9.13
C HIS A 418 0.20 -9.91 -8.91
N PHE A 419 0.46 -10.40 -7.69
CA PHE A 419 1.79 -10.91 -7.32
C PHE A 419 2.07 -12.33 -7.85
N HIS A 420 3.32 -12.59 -8.23
CA HIS A 420 3.86 -13.94 -8.36
C HIS A 420 4.51 -14.37 -7.03
N THR A 421 5.79 -14.06 -6.86
CA THR A 421 6.49 -14.11 -5.56
C THR A 421 6.72 -12.67 -5.11
N PRO A 422 6.16 -12.23 -3.96
CA PRO A 422 6.21 -10.84 -3.57
C PRO A 422 7.61 -10.43 -3.08
N ASN A 423 8.15 -9.35 -3.64
CA ASN A 423 9.30 -8.64 -3.06
C ASN A 423 8.78 -7.56 -2.08
N ILE A 424 8.61 -7.94 -0.82
CA ILE A 424 8.00 -7.08 0.22
C ILE A 424 8.77 -5.76 0.46
N PRO A 425 10.12 -5.74 0.46
CA PRO A 425 10.86 -4.48 0.53
C PRO A 425 10.64 -3.57 -0.67
N TYR A 426 10.60 -4.12 -1.89
CA TYR A 426 10.24 -3.35 -3.09
C TYR A 426 8.83 -2.78 -2.96
N MET A 427 7.84 -3.61 -2.63
CA MET A 427 6.46 -3.19 -2.40
C MET A 427 6.37 -2.00 -1.43
N ARG A 428 7.03 -2.08 -0.26
CA ARG A 428 7.05 -0.98 0.71
C ARG A 428 7.70 0.28 0.12
N SER A 429 8.86 0.15 -0.53
CA SER A 429 9.55 1.28 -1.12
C SER A 429 8.77 1.97 -2.25
N SER A 430 8.05 1.20 -3.06
CA SER A 430 7.17 1.72 -4.11
C SER A 430 5.99 2.48 -3.50
N LEU A 431 5.39 1.96 -2.42
CA LEU A 431 4.35 2.66 -1.68
C LEU A 431 4.86 3.97 -1.05
N ASP A 432 6.09 3.99 -0.51
CA ASP A 432 6.72 5.22 0.01
C ASP A 432 6.87 6.28 -1.10
N VAL A 433 7.32 5.87 -2.29
CA VAL A 433 7.48 6.77 -3.44
C VAL A 433 6.12 7.31 -3.89
N LEU A 434 5.12 6.45 -4.04
CA LEU A 434 3.78 6.83 -4.48
C LEU A 434 3.07 7.74 -3.47
N ALA A 435 3.32 7.55 -2.16
CA ALA A 435 2.74 8.36 -1.10
C ALA A 435 3.07 9.86 -1.22
N ARG A 436 4.16 10.20 -1.92
CA ARG A 436 4.55 11.60 -2.23
C ARG A 436 3.49 12.36 -3.03
N ALA A 437 2.61 11.66 -3.75
CA ALA A 437 1.51 12.30 -4.46
C ALA A 437 0.50 12.96 -3.50
N ASN A 438 0.50 12.55 -2.22
CA ASN A 438 -0.49 12.92 -1.21
C ASN A 438 -1.91 12.63 -1.71
N LEU A 439 -2.08 11.44 -2.29
CA LEU A 439 -3.34 10.89 -2.78
C LEU A 439 -3.59 9.57 -2.05
N PRO A 440 -4.86 9.18 -1.85
CA PRO A 440 -5.19 7.89 -1.28
C PRO A 440 -4.68 6.76 -2.18
N ILE A 441 -4.05 5.74 -1.59
CA ILE A 441 -3.55 4.56 -2.29
C ILE A 441 -4.43 3.36 -1.94
N TRP A 442 -4.87 2.61 -2.95
CA TRP A 442 -5.59 1.35 -2.77
C TRP A 442 -4.85 0.25 -3.50
N LEU A 443 -4.78 -0.92 -2.86
CA LEU A 443 -4.54 -2.16 -3.60
C LEU A 443 -5.90 -2.67 -4.07
N THR A 444 -6.08 -2.79 -5.38
CA THR A 444 -7.41 -2.86 -5.99
C THR A 444 -7.79 -4.27 -6.44
N GLU A 445 -6.82 -5.16 -6.68
CA GLU A 445 -7.01 -6.46 -7.32
C GLU A 445 -6.04 -7.53 -6.76
N VAL A 446 -5.80 -7.53 -5.44
CA VAL A 446 -4.76 -8.37 -4.84
C VAL A 446 -5.01 -9.85 -5.08
N ASP A 447 -4.11 -10.48 -5.81
CA ASP A 447 -3.99 -11.93 -5.86
C ASP A 447 -2.54 -12.37 -5.87
N VAL A 448 -2.34 -13.66 -5.66
CA VAL A 448 -1.03 -14.30 -5.72
C VAL A 448 -1.14 -15.50 -6.64
N SER A 449 -0.16 -15.68 -7.51
CA SER A 449 -0.11 -16.84 -8.41
C SER A 449 -0.10 -18.18 -7.67
N PRO A 450 -0.72 -19.23 -8.23
CA PRO A 450 -0.70 -20.56 -7.65
C PRO A 450 0.72 -21.07 -7.35
N SER A 451 0.98 -21.43 -6.10
CA SER A 451 2.22 -22.06 -5.66
C SER A 451 2.02 -22.71 -4.29
N ALA A 452 2.98 -23.53 -3.84
CA ALA A 452 2.97 -24.09 -2.49
C ALA A 452 2.97 -23.02 -1.38
N ASN A 453 3.45 -21.80 -1.69
CA ASN A 453 3.54 -20.67 -0.76
C ASN A 453 2.41 -19.63 -0.97
N GLN A 454 1.42 -19.88 -1.83
CA GLN A 454 0.40 -18.89 -2.22
C GLN A 454 -0.27 -18.21 -1.01
N ALA A 455 -0.69 -18.99 0.00
CA ALA A 455 -1.29 -18.44 1.22
C ALA A 455 -0.30 -17.62 2.06
N HIS A 456 0.96 -18.05 2.17
CA HIS A 456 2.00 -17.32 2.89
C HIS A 456 2.31 -15.97 2.23
N TYR A 457 2.44 -15.97 0.90
CA TYR A 457 2.66 -14.74 0.12
C TYR A 457 1.47 -13.79 0.20
N LEU A 458 0.23 -14.31 0.16
CA LEU A 458 -0.97 -13.49 0.37
C LEU A 458 -0.92 -12.80 1.74
N GLU A 459 -0.56 -13.52 2.79
CA GLU A 459 -0.42 -12.94 4.13
C GLU A 459 0.65 -11.84 4.16
N GLN A 460 1.80 -12.06 3.51
CA GLN A 460 2.87 -11.07 3.46
C GLN A 460 2.41 -9.77 2.77
N VAL A 461 1.76 -9.88 1.61
CA VAL A 461 1.23 -8.74 0.85
C VAL A 461 0.15 -7.99 1.63
N LEU A 462 -0.84 -8.70 2.18
CA LEU A 462 -1.94 -8.07 2.92
C LEU A 462 -1.43 -7.35 4.19
N ARG A 463 -0.47 -7.94 4.92
CA ARG A 463 0.14 -7.30 6.09
C ARG A 463 0.94 -6.06 5.71
N GLU A 464 1.67 -6.11 4.60
CA GLU A 464 2.46 -4.97 4.13
C GLU A 464 1.55 -3.79 3.74
N ALA A 465 0.52 -4.06 2.93
CA ALA A 465 -0.47 -3.07 2.53
C ALA A 465 -1.22 -2.48 3.73
N TYR A 466 -1.73 -3.31 4.64
CA TYR A 466 -2.48 -2.83 5.79
C TYR A 466 -1.64 -1.97 6.74
N ALA A 467 -0.36 -2.30 6.92
CA ALA A 467 0.56 -1.57 7.78
C ALA A 467 1.06 -0.25 7.17
N HIS A 468 1.05 -0.09 5.84
CA HIS A 468 1.60 1.10 5.20
C HIS A 468 0.72 2.34 5.43
N PRO A 469 1.25 3.48 5.93
CA PRO A 469 0.46 4.66 6.28
C PRO A 469 -0.42 5.22 5.15
N ALA A 470 0.08 5.23 3.91
CA ALA A 470 -0.61 5.81 2.76
C ALA A 470 -1.68 4.90 2.11
N VAL A 471 -1.74 3.62 2.50
CA VAL A 471 -2.74 2.69 1.98
C VAL A 471 -4.05 2.89 2.73
N GLU A 472 -5.14 3.09 1.99
CA GLU A 472 -6.47 3.38 2.53
C GLU A 472 -7.49 2.29 2.23
N GLY A 473 -7.17 1.28 1.42
CA GLY A 473 -8.06 0.16 1.17
C GLY A 473 -7.41 -0.98 0.41
N ILE A 474 -7.97 -2.18 0.58
CA ILE A 474 -7.54 -3.40 -0.09
C ILE A 474 -8.75 -4.14 -0.65
N ILE A 475 -8.69 -4.53 -1.92
CA ILE A 475 -9.62 -5.48 -2.52
C ILE A 475 -8.82 -6.66 -3.06
N ILE A 476 -9.28 -7.86 -2.70
CA ILE A 476 -8.69 -9.14 -3.12
C ILE A 476 -9.36 -9.60 -4.43
N TRP A 477 -8.58 -10.01 -5.43
CA TRP A 477 -9.10 -10.47 -6.71
C TRP A 477 -9.36 -11.99 -6.73
N ALA A 478 -10.37 -12.40 -5.97
CA ALA A 478 -10.73 -13.81 -5.78
C ALA A 478 -12.20 -14.11 -6.09
N ALA A 479 -12.74 -13.45 -7.12
CA ALA A 479 -14.09 -13.66 -7.59
C ALA A 479 -14.36 -15.14 -7.93
N ARG A 480 -15.40 -15.72 -7.32
CA ARG A 480 -15.72 -17.14 -7.45
C ARG A 480 -16.79 -17.44 -8.50
N ARG A 481 -16.43 -18.22 -9.53
CA ARG A 481 -17.33 -18.79 -10.57
C ARG A 481 -17.33 -20.31 -10.48
N PRO A 482 -18.33 -21.07 -10.96
CA PRO A 482 -18.35 -22.54 -10.83
C PRO A 482 -17.09 -23.24 -11.34
N GLU A 483 -16.46 -22.67 -12.37
CA GLU A 483 -15.24 -23.18 -13.02
C GLU A 483 -13.97 -22.88 -12.21
N GLY A 484 -14.03 -22.02 -11.20
CA GLY A 484 -12.91 -21.62 -10.35
C GLY A 484 -12.80 -20.10 -10.18
N CYS A 485 -11.58 -19.62 -10.04
CA CYS A 485 -11.22 -18.21 -9.95
C CYS A 485 -10.09 -17.92 -10.93
N TYR A 486 -9.79 -16.65 -11.20
CA TYR A 486 -8.75 -16.26 -12.15
C TYR A 486 -7.36 -16.84 -11.79
N ARG A 487 -6.80 -16.45 -10.65
CA ARG A 487 -5.50 -16.94 -10.16
C ARG A 487 -5.57 -17.55 -8.76
N MET A 488 -6.46 -17.03 -7.92
CA MET A 488 -6.54 -17.36 -6.51
C MET A 488 -8.00 -17.44 -6.07
N CYS A 489 -8.36 -18.54 -5.43
CA CYS A 489 -9.66 -18.67 -4.76
C CYS A 489 -9.49 -18.52 -3.25
N LEU A 490 -10.49 -17.94 -2.57
CA LEU A 490 -10.58 -17.97 -1.11
C LEU A 490 -11.38 -19.20 -0.61
N THR A 491 -12.23 -19.77 -1.46
CA THR A 491 -13.07 -20.93 -1.13
C THR A 491 -13.18 -21.96 -2.25
N ASP A 492 -13.56 -23.18 -1.89
CA ASP A 492 -14.03 -24.19 -2.84
C ASP A 492 -15.48 -23.91 -3.34
N ASN A 493 -16.08 -24.88 -4.04
CA ASN A 493 -17.43 -24.76 -4.62
C ASN A 493 -18.53 -24.78 -3.56
N GLU A 494 -18.25 -25.34 -2.38
CA GLU A 494 -19.17 -25.42 -1.25
C GLU A 494 -18.99 -24.24 -0.28
N PHE A 495 -18.19 -23.23 -0.67
CA PHE A 495 -17.85 -22.07 0.16
C PHE A 495 -17.15 -22.45 1.48
N ARG A 496 -16.40 -23.56 1.49
CA ARG A 496 -15.44 -23.87 2.54
C ARG A 496 -14.13 -23.15 2.23
N ASN A 497 -13.49 -22.59 3.25
CA ASN A 497 -12.23 -21.87 3.06
C ASN A 497 -11.12 -22.77 2.50
N LEU A 498 -10.35 -22.19 1.60
CA LEU A 498 -9.02 -22.68 1.23
C LEU A 498 -7.97 -22.01 2.15
N PRO A 499 -6.69 -22.44 2.16
CA PRO A 499 -5.66 -21.82 2.99
C PRO A 499 -5.52 -20.31 2.83
N THR A 500 -5.77 -19.79 1.62
CA THR A 500 -5.85 -18.35 1.31
C THR A 500 -7.04 -17.67 1.99
N GLY A 501 -8.21 -18.32 2.03
CA GLY A 501 -9.38 -17.86 2.79
C GLY A 501 -9.13 -17.84 4.30
N ASP A 502 -8.41 -18.84 4.83
CA ASP A 502 -8.03 -18.89 6.24
C ASP A 502 -7.07 -17.76 6.63
N VAL A 503 -6.17 -17.37 5.73
CA VAL A 503 -5.34 -16.17 5.90
C VAL A 503 -6.19 -14.91 6.04
N VAL A 504 -7.17 -14.72 5.16
CA VAL A 504 -8.06 -13.54 5.21
C VAL A 504 -8.87 -13.52 6.50
N ASP A 505 -9.47 -14.66 6.89
CA ASP A 505 -10.24 -14.76 8.13
C ASP A 505 -9.37 -14.52 9.37
N LYS A 506 -8.11 -14.98 9.35
CA LYS A 506 -7.13 -14.68 10.40
C LYS A 506 -6.86 -13.18 10.49
N LEU A 507 -6.56 -12.52 9.38
CA LEU A 507 -6.24 -11.09 9.37
C LEU A 507 -7.44 -10.21 9.75
N ILE A 508 -8.66 -10.57 9.33
CA ILE A 508 -9.89 -9.88 9.77
C ILE A 508 -10.03 -9.95 11.30
N ARG A 509 -9.72 -11.09 11.92
CA ARG A 509 -9.74 -11.23 13.38
C ARG A 509 -8.64 -10.40 14.05
N GLU A 510 -7.43 -10.41 13.50
CA GLU A 510 -6.30 -9.64 14.05
C GLU A 510 -6.48 -8.12 13.93
N TRP A 511 -7.13 -7.64 12.85
CA TRP A 511 -7.33 -6.22 12.54
C TRP A 511 -8.65 -5.68 13.08
N LYS A 512 -9.01 -6.14 14.27
CA LYS A 512 -10.21 -5.75 14.98
C LYS A 512 -9.91 -5.61 16.47
N THR A 513 -10.56 -4.68 17.11
CA THR A 513 -10.64 -4.61 18.56
C THR A 513 -11.57 -5.72 19.05
N HIS A 514 -10.99 -6.71 19.72
CA HIS A 514 -11.76 -7.66 20.53
C HIS A 514 -12.40 -6.94 21.72
N GLN A 515 -13.43 -7.56 22.31
CA GLN A 515 -14.13 -6.95 23.43
C GLN A 515 -13.14 -6.53 24.53
N VAL A 516 -13.15 -5.25 24.87
CA VAL A 516 -12.34 -4.69 25.95
C VAL A 516 -13.24 -4.50 27.16
N VAL A 517 -12.80 -4.99 28.32
CA VAL A 517 -13.48 -4.81 29.59
C VAL A 517 -12.48 -4.24 30.58
N GLY A 518 -12.88 -3.24 31.34
CA GLY A 518 -12.06 -2.68 32.40
C GLY A 518 -12.87 -1.86 33.38
N THR A 519 -12.17 -1.24 34.33
CA THR A 519 -12.78 -0.36 35.34
C THR A 519 -12.12 1.00 35.34
N THR A 520 -12.89 2.06 35.62
CA THR A 520 -12.31 3.40 35.78
C THR A 520 -11.40 3.47 37.00
N ASP A 521 -10.31 4.23 36.88
CA ASP A 521 -9.36 4.52 37.95
C ASP A 521 -9.91 5.51 38.98
N ASP A 522 -9.06 5.93 39.93
CA ASP A 522 -9.41 6.89 40.99
C ASP A 522 -9.81 8.28 40.45
N ASN A 523 -9.48 8.59 39.19
CA ASN A 523 -9.89 9.82 38.50
C ASN A 523 -11.16 9.64 37.65
N GLY A 524 -11.79 8.46 37.72
CA GLY A 524 -12.95 8.11 36.91
C GLY A 524 -12.60 7.90 35.43
N ILE A 525 -11.35 7.56 35.10
CA ILE A 525 -10.87 7.40 33.72
C ILE A 525 -10.56 5.93 33.43
N PHE A 526 -10.99 5.46 32.26
CA PHE A 526 -10.54 4.20 31.67
C PHE A 526 -9.91 4.47 30.30
N GLU A 527 -8.66 4.08 30.10
CA GLU A 527 -7.98 4.21 28.81
C GLU A 527 -7.95 2.88 28.05
N ALA A 528 -8.21 2.94 26.75
CA ALA A 528 -8.06 1.81 25.86
C ALA A 528 -7.47 2.22 24.51
N GLN A 529 -6.73 1.31 23.90
CA GLN A 529 -6.21 1.48 22.55
C GLN A 529 -7.11 0.72 21.57
N LEU A 530 -7.75 1.45 20.67
CA LEU A 530 -8.83 0.91 19.82
C LEU A 530 -8.49 1.06 18.34
N PHE A 531 -8.72 0.03 17.53
CA PHE A 531 -8.69 0.15 16.07
C PHE A 531 -9.71 1.19 15.58
N HIS A 532 -9.45 1.82 14.44
CA HIS A 532 -10.43 2.72 13.83
C HIS A 532 -11.72 1.96 13.45
N GLY A 533 -12.87 2.51 13.84
CA GLY A 533 -14.17 1.87 13.62
C GLY A 533 -15.30 2.47 14.45
N ASP A 534 -16.45 1.83 14.35
CA ASP A 534 -17.65 2.15 15.11
C ASP A 534 -17.79 1.16 16.28
N TYR A 535 -18.19 1.66 17.45
CA TYR A 535 -18.18 0.96 18.72
C TYR A 535 -19.47 1.16 19.49
N ASP A 536 -19.90 0.11 20.19
CA ASP A 536 -20.86 0.21 21.30
C ASP A 536 -20.04 0.20 22.60
N VAL A 537 -20.26 1.21 23.45
CA VAL A 537 -19.62 1.34 24.76
C VAL A 537 -20.70 1.21 25.82
N MET A 538 -20.58 0.20 26.68
CA MET A 538 -21.47 -0.02 27.80
C MET A 538 -20.77 0.31 29.11
N ILE A 539 -21.49 0.95 30.02
CA ILE A 539 -21.03 1.28 31.36
C ILE A 539 -22.00 0.66 32.34
N SER A 540 -21.49 0.09 33.42
CA SER A 540 -22.34 -0.36 34.51
C SER A 540 -21.73 -0.06 35.87
N TYR A 541 -22.62 0.19 36.82
CA TYR A 541 -22.32 0.24 38.24
C TYR A 541 -23.02 -0.94 38.92
N PRO A 542 -22.28 -2.02 39.25
CA PRO A 542 -22.86 -3.16 39.96
C PRO A 542 -23.54 -2.74 41.27
N SER A 543 -23.02 -1.69 41.93
CA SER A 543 -23.57 -1.16 43.18
C SER A 543 -24.85 -0.33 43.02
N LEU A 544 -25.12 0.24 41.83
CA LEU A 544 -26.28 1.09 41.56
C LEU A 544 -27.34 0.39 40.72
N ASN A 545 -27.05 -0.84 40.24
CA ASN A 545 -27.88 -1.61 39.32
C ASN A 545 -28.31 -0.79 38.07
N SER A 546 -27.43 0.11 37.61
CA SER A 546 -27.62 0.96 36.43
C SER A 546 -26.64 0.58 35.33
N SER A 547 -27.08 0.70 34.08
CA SER A 547 -26.23 0.53 32.90
C SER A 547 -26.62 1.49 31.79
N MET A 548 -25.63 2.01 31.07
CA MET A 548 -25.81 2.91 29.93
C MET A 548 -25.02 2.39 28.72
N ALA A 549 -25.53 2.63 27.51
CA ALA A 549 -24.86 2.30 26.26
C ALA A 549 -24.75 3.55 25.37
N GLN A 550 -23.57 3.77 24.79
CA GLN A 550 -23.28 4.88 23.90
C GLN A 550 -22.53 4.40 22.66
N ASN A 551 -22.91 4.92 21.50
CA ASN A 551 -22.21 4.65 20.25
C ASN A 551 -21.02 5.62 20.11
N LEU A 552 -19.86 5.09 19.73
CA LEU A 552 -18.64 5.86 19.53
C LEU A 552 -18.04 5.59 18.15
N LYS A 553 -17.61 6.65 17.47
CA LYS A 553 -16.79 6.56 16.26
C LYS A 553 -15.34 6.86 16.60
N VAL A 554 -14.46 5.90 16.35
CA VAL A 554 -13.01 6.06 16.50
C VAL A 554 -12.39 6.22 15.12
N ALA A 555 -11.79 7.39 14.91
CA ALA A 555 -11.17 7.80 13.66
C ALA A 555 -9.72 8.25 13.91
N ALA A 556 -8.92 8.32 12.85
CA ALA A 556 -7.61 8.97 12.91
C ALA A 556 -7.75 10.39 13.48
N GLY A 557 -6.85 10.75 14.39
CA GLY A 557 -6.73 12.11 14.93
C GLY A 557 -5.97 13.05 13.98
N SER A 558 -5.77 14.28 14.42
CA SER A 558 -4.86 15.22 13.75
C SER A 558 -3.40 14.80 13.88
N SER A 559 -3.07 14.04 14.94
CA SER A 559 -1.78 13.36 15.09
C SER A 559 -1.95 11.93 15.60
N PRO A 560 -0.99 11.02 15.35
CA PRO A 560 -1.03 9.64 15.87
C PRO A 560 -1.00 9.54 17.39
N GLU A 561 -0.50 10.56 18.09
CA GLU A 561 -0.36 10.58 19.55
C GLU A 561 -1.60 11.19 20.24
N GLU A 562 -2.52 11.78 19.46
CA GLU A 562 -3.70 12.46 19.99
C GLU A 562 -4.69 11.46 20.60
N THR A 563 -4.88 11.58 21.91
CA THR A 563 -5.90 10.81 22.64
C THR A 563 -7.28 11.39 22.36
N LEU A 564 -8.25 10.51 22.05
CA LEU A 564 -9.65 10.89 21.97
C LEU A 564 -10.25 10.86 23.39
N HIS A 565 -10.70 12.00 23.88
CA HIS A 565 -11.39 12.09 25.16
C HIS A 565 -12.90 11.93 24.95
N VAL A 566 -13.52 11.02 25.70
CA VAL A 566 -14.96 10.73 25.63
C VAL A 566 -15.52 10.81 27.03
N GLU A 567 -16.47 11.72 27.24
CA GLU A 567 -17.25 11.77 28.48
C GLU A 567 -18.48 10.88 28.36
N LEU A 568 -18.73 10.13 29.43
CA LEU A 568 -19.84 9.20 29.54
C LEU A 568 -20.62 9.49 30.84
N TYR A 569 -21.93 9.61 30.74
CA TYR A 569 -22.82 9.99 31.85
C TYR A 569 -23.51 8.75 32.45
N ALA A 570 -23.31 8.52 33.74
CA ALA A 570 -23.75 7.32 34.46
C ALA A 570 -24.70 7.60 35.61
#